data_AF-A0A9D8B6T4-F1
#
_entry.id   AF-A0A9D8B6T4-F1
#
_cell.length_a   1.000
_cell.length_b   1.000
_cell.length_c   1.000
_cell.angle_alpha   90.00
_cell.angle_beta   90.00
_cell.angle_gamma   90.00
#
_symmetry.space_group_name_H-M   'P 1'
#
loop_
_entity.id
_entity.type
_entity.pdbx_description
1 polymer ?
#
loop_
_entity_poly.entity_id
_entity_poly.type
_entity_poly.pdbx_seq_one_letter_code
_entity_poly.pdbx_strand_id
1 'polypeptide(L)'
;MDAFVFPALENLKRKYFGSHPDEPIIFHRKELVNRNSPFQALRDSAVQQEFNREILSLFRKLKFVVITAVIDKLEHQQRYQVWRFDPYHYCLTILVERYVLWLKRRDVVGDVMAESRGGKADRRLKDSFERVYSRGSDFVTAEEFARCLTSTTTLLHAQKLW
;
A
#
# COMPACT_ATOMS: atom_id res chain seq x y z
N MET A 1 -6.75 7.78 16.89
CA MET A 1 -5.30 7.46 16.86
C MET A 1 -4.60 8.09 15.65
N ASP A 2 -5.33 8.64 14.68
CA ASP A 2 -4.79 9.24 13.44
C ASP A 2 -3.97 10.52 13.62
N ALA A 3 -4.07 11.17 14.79
CA ALA A 3 -3.43 12.45 15.07
C ALA A 3 -1.89 12.43 15.11
N PHE A 4 -1.23 11.27 15.17
CA PHE A 4 0.23 11.20 15.33
C PHE A 4 0.99 10.91 14.04
N VAL A 5 0.44 10.08 13.14
CA VAL A 5 1.18 9.58 11.97
C VAL A 5 1.36 10.65 10.91
N PHE A 6 0.25 11.29 10.53
CA PHE A 6 0.25 12.30 9.48
C PHE A 6 1.13 13.51 9.84
N PRO A 7 1.01 14.13 11.03
CA PRO A 7 1.85 15.28 11.37
C PRO A 7 3.35 14.95 11.48
N ALA A 8 3.70 13.78 12.02
CA ALA A 8 5.10 13.38 12.15
C ALA A 8 5.77 13.15 10.78
N LEU A 9 5.04 12.54 9.84
CA LEU A 9 5.53 12.31 8.49
C LEU A 9 5.63 13.62 7.69
N GLU A 10 4.64 14.50 7.80
CA GLU A 10 4.66 15.83 7.15
C GLU A 10 5.78 16.73 7.72
N ASN A 11 6.10 16.61 9.00
CA ASN A 11 7.25 17.31 9.60
C ASN A 11 8.59 16.84 9.01
N LEU A 12 8.76 15.53 8.80
CA LEU A 12 9.95 15.00 8.11
C LEU A 12 10.06 15.54 6.68
N LYS A 13 8.96 15.52 5.93
CA LYS A 13 8.92 16.03 4.55
C LYS A 13 9.27 17.52 4.49
N ARG A 14 8.75 18.33 5.41
CA ARG A 14 9.09 19.75 5.55
C ARG A 14 10.55 19.97 5.90
N LYS A 15 11.05 19.26 6.92
CA LYS A 15 12.43 19.39 7.40
C LYS A 15 13.46 19.11 6.30
N TYR A 16 13.26 18.06 5.51
CA TYR A 16 14.28 17.58 4.58
C TYR A 16 14.07 17.99 3.12
N PHE A 17 12.82 18.25 2.71
CA PHE A 17 12.48 18.44 1.30
C PHE A 17 11.64 19.70 1.03
N GLY A 18 11.34 20.50 2.05
CA GLY A 18 10.57 21.74 1.90
C GLY A 18 9.12 21.53 1.45
N SER A 19 8.52 20.38 1.78
CA SER A 19 7.13 20.05 1.36
C SER A 19 6.12 21.13 1.76
N HIS A 20 5.31 21.60 0.82
CA HIS A 20 4.20 22.52 1.09
C HIS A 20 2.90 21.73 1.30
N PRO A 21 1.98 22.16 2.19
CA PRO A 21 0.68 21.49 2.35
C PRO A 21 -0.15 21.39 1.06
N ASP A 22 -0.06 22.40 0.19
CA ASP A 22 -0.78 22.43 -1.09
C ASP A 22 -0.13 21.56 -2.17
N GLU A 23 1.15 21.20 -1.99
CA GLU A 23 1.93 20.36 -2.89
C GLU A 23 2.67 19.27 -2.09
N PRO A 24 1.92 18.29 -1.55
CA PRO A 24 2.49 17.30 -0.66
C PRO A 24 3.49 16.41 -1.40
N ILE A 25 4.69 16.28 -0.85
CA ILE A 25 5.70 15.35 -1.37
C ILE A 25 5.28 13.92 -1.02
N ILE A 26 5.28 13.03 -2.01
CA ILE A 26 5.02 11.60 -1.83
C ILE A 26 6.35 10.85 -1.86
N PHE A 27 6.58 9.97 -0.88
CA PHE A 27 7.80 9.17 -0.78
C PHE A 27 7.80 8.00 -1.77
N HIS A 28 8.13 8.29 -3.02
CA HIS A 28 8.37 7.27 -4.02
C HIS A 28 9.75 6.65 -3.85
N ARG A 29 9.80 5.33 -3.66
CA ARG A 29 11.05 4.59 -3.40
C ARG A 29 12.09 4.84 -4.49
N LYS A 30 11.69 4.88 -5.77
CA LYS A 30 12.62 5.03 -6.90
C LYS A 30 13.37 6.36 -6.80
N GLU A 31 12.66 7.45 -6.60
CA GLU A 31 13.22 8.80 -6.53
C GLU A 31 14.02 8.98 -5.24
N LEU A 32 13.53 8.44 -4.11
CA LEU A 32 14.17 8.54 -2.80
C LEU A 32 15.51 7.79 -2.74
N VAL A 33 15.56 6.55 -3.26
CA VAL A 33 16.80 5.76 -3.31
C VAL A 33 17.82 6.39 -4.28
N ASN A 34 17.35 6.86 -5.44
CA ASN A 34 18.22 7.48 -6.43
C ASN A 34 18.56 8.95 -6.13
N ARG A 35 17.97 9.54 -5.07
CA ARG A 35 18.17 10.95 -4.69
C ARG A 35 17.84 11.91 -5.83
N ASN A 36 16.81 11.55 -6.60
CA ASN A 36 16.24 12.37 -7.66
C ASN A 36 15.25 13.37 -7.07
N SER A 37 14.83 14.36 -7.85
CA SER A 37 13.79 15.30 -7.42
C SER A 37 12.56 14.55 -6.87
N PRO A 38 11.97 14.97 -5.73
CA PRO A 38 12.33 16.12 -4.88
C PRO A 38 13.38 15.82 -3.76
N PHE A 39 14.01 14.64 -3.77
CA PHE A 39 14.90 14.14 -2.71
C PHE A 39 16.38 14.47 -2.89
N GLN A 40 16.69 15.56 -3.59
CA GLN A 40 18.06 15.95 -3.92
C GLN A 40 18.89 16.28 -2.67
N ALA A 41 18.24 16.71 -1.59
CA ALA A 41 18.87 16.96 -0.29
C ALA A 41 19.62 15.72 0.26
N LEU A 42 19.21 14.51 -0.11
CA LEU A 42 19.85 13.25 0.31
C LEU A 42 21.20 12.99 -0.40
N ARG A 43 21.64 13.87 -1.30
CA ARG A 43 22.98 13.82 -1.90
C ARG A 43 24.06 14.24 -0.91
N ASP A 44 23.72 15.07 0.07
CA ASP A 44 24.56 15.35 1.23
C ASP A 44 24.51 14.15 2.20
N SER A 45 25.69 13.61 2.54
CA SER A 45 25.81 12.40 3.35
C SER A 45 25.37 12.60 4.80
N ALA A 46 25.59 13.79 5.38
CA ALA A 46 25.16 14.11 6.73
C ALA A 46 23.63 14.22 6.79
N VAL A 47 23.02 14.92 5.83
CA VAL A 47 21.56 15.01 5.69
C VAL A 47 20.93 13.63 5.49
N GLN A 48 21.52 12.81 4.62
CA GLN A 48 21.03 11.46 4.35
C GLN A 48 21.04 10.58 5.62
N GLN A 49 22.12 10.60 6.39
CA GLN A 49 22.25 9.83 7.62
C GLN A 49 21.25 10.29 8.68
N GLU A 50 21.06 11.60 8.81
CA GLU A 50 20.09 12.17 9.75
C GLU A 50 18.66 11.77 9.37
N PHE A 51 18.29 11.94 8.09
CA PHE A 51 16.98 11.54 7.55
C PHE A 51 16.69 10.07 7.80
N ASN A 52 17.65 9.19 7.46
CA ASN A 52 17.50 7.75 7.65
C ASN A 52 17.29 7.38 9.13
N ARG A 53 18.03 8.01 10.04
CA ARG A 53 17.87 7.79 11.48
C ARG A 53 16.47 8.21 11.95
N GLU A 54 15.99 9.36 11.52
CA GLU A 54 14.69 9.87 11.96
C GLU A 54 13.51 9.10 11.37
N ILE A 55 13.53 8.78 10.07
CA ILE A 55 12.43 8.01 9.44
C ILE A 55 12.34 6.59 10.02
N LEU A 56 13.47 5.94 10.29
CA LEU A 56 13.49 4.63 10.96
C LEU A 56 13.02 4.72 12.41
N SER A 57 13.37 5.78 13.13
CA SER A 57 12.85 6.04 14.48
C SER A 57 11.34 6.25 14.47
N LEU A 58 10.81 6.96 13.48
CA LEU A 58 9.37 7.11 13.27
C LEU A 58 8.71 5.75 13.05
N PHE A 59 9.19 4.93 12.11
CA PHE A 59 8.62 3.60 11.85
C PHE A 59 8.61 2.69 13.09
N ARG A 60 9.61 2.77 13.96
CA ARG A 60 9.62 2.01 15.23
C ARG A 60 8.54 2.46 16.22
N LYS A 61 8.11 3.72 16.17
CA LYS A 61 7.09 4.29 17.05
C LYS A 61 5.67 4.11 16.52
N LEU A 62 5.53 4.00 15.20
CA LEU A 62 4.24 3.80 14.56
C LEU A 62 3.67 2.42 14.92
N LYS A 63 2.39 2.37 15.27
CA LYS A 63 1.66 1.13 15.51
C LYS A 63 0.94 0.72 14.23
N PHE A 64 1.54 -0.18 13.46
CA PHE A 64 0.93 -0.73 12.25
C PHE A 64 1.18 -2.23 12.15
N VAL A 65 0.35 -2.91 11.36
CA VAL A 65 0.50 -4.32 11.01
C VAL A 65 0.86 -4.39 9.53
N VAL A 66 1.90 -5.17 9.21
CA VAL A 66 2.28 -5.45 7.83
C VAL A 66 1.76 -6.82 7.46
N ILE A 67 1.01 -6.89 6.35
CA ILE A 67 0.59 -8.14 5.72
C ILE A 67 1.29 -8.20 4.37
N THR A 68 2.08 -9.25 4.15
CA THR A 68 2.86 -9.43 2.91
C THR A 68 2.48 -10.71 2.21
N ALA A 69 2.44 -10.66 0.87
CA ALA A 69 2.34 -11.82 0.00
C ALA A 69 3.59 -11.88 -0.89
N VAL A 70 4.24 -13.04 -0.93
CA VAL A 70 5.39 -13.31 -1.79
C VAL A 70 5.03 -14.49 -2.67
N ILE A 71 5.30 -14.36 -3.97
CA ILE A 71 5.04 -15.42 -4.94
C ILE A 71 6.31 -15.71 -5.73
N ASP A 72 6.69 -16.98 -5.76
CA ASP A 72 7.65 -17.48 -6.74
C ASP A 72 6.90 -17.67 -8.07
N LYS A 73 7.13 -16.75 -9.01
CA LYS A 73 6.44 -16.78 -10.30
C LYS A 73 6.83 -17.99 -11.13
N LEU A 74 8.08 -18.47 -11.01
CA LEU A 74 8.58 -19.59 -11.79
C LEU A 74 7.95 -20.89 -11.30
N GLU A 75 8.02 -21.14 -9.99
CA GLU A 75 7.41 -22.31 -9.37
C GLU A 75 5.89 -22.34 -9.59
N HIS A 76 5.23 -21.19 -9.46
CA HIS A 76 3.78 -21.09 -9.69
C HIS A 76 3.40 -21.40 -11.14
N GLN A 77 4.15 -20.89 -12.12
CA GLN A 77 3.91 -21.19 -13.54
C GLN A 77 4.17 -22.67 -13.87
N GLN A 78 5.17 -23.29 -13.25
CA GLN A 78 5.47 -24.71 -13.45
C GLN A 78 4.38 -25.62 -12.86
N ARG A 79 3.85 -25.27 -11.67
CA ARG A 79 2.81 -26.05 -11.00
C ARG A 79 1.44 -25.90 -11.67
N TYR A 80 1.10 -24.70 -12.13
CA TYR A 80 -0.19 -24.39 -12.73
C TYR A 80 -0.02 -24.06 -14.21
N GLN A 81 -0.16 -25.06 -15.08
CA GLN A 81 -0.01 -24.93 -16.54
C GLN A 81 -0.99 -23.92 -17.16
N VAL A 82 -2.13 -23.67 -16.50
CA VAL A 82 -3.11 -22.66 -16.90
C VAL A 82 -3.17 -21.58 -15.83
N TRP A 83 -2.75 -20.37 -16.18
CA TRP A 83 -2.97 -19.20 -15.35
C TRP A 83 -4.45 -18.85 -15.36
N ARG A 84 -5.19 -19.38 -14.39
CA ARG A 84 -6.59 -18.96 -14.18
C ARG A 84 -6.68 -17.49 -13.74
N PHE A 85 -5.61 -16.96 -13.13
CA PHE A 85 -5.53 -15.57 -12.66
C PHE A 85 -4.11 -15.02 -12.85
N ASP A 86 -4.01 -13.74 -13.23
CA ASP A 86 -2.74 -13.01 -13.20
C ASP A 86 -2.20 -12.95 -11.74
N PRO A 87 -0.87 -12.97 -11.48
CA PRO A 87 -0.29 -13.11 -10.15
C PRO A 87 -0.60 -11.90 -9.28
N TYR A 88 -0.84 -10.74 -9.90
CA TYR A 88 -1.29 -9.56 -9.19
C TYR A 88 -2.71 -9.75 -8.65
N HIS A 89 -3.60 -10.42 -9.40
CA HIS A 89 -4.93 -10.78 -8.91
C HIS A 89 -4.83 -11.77 -7.75
N TYR A 90 -3.99 -12.79 -7.87
CA TYR A 90 -3.80 -13.78 -6.83
C TYR A 90 -3.24 -13.17 -5.53
N CYS A 91 -2.16 -12.39 -5.62
CA CYS A 91 -1.58 -11.72 -4.46
C CYS A 91 -2.55 -10.71 -3.84
N LEU A 92 -3.32 -9.98 -4.65
CA LEU A 92 -4.36 -9.08 -4.12
C LEU A 92 -5.40 -9.87 -3.31
N THR A 93 -5.93 -10.96 -3.85
CA THR A 93 -6.91 -11.81 -3.14
C THR A 93 -6.35 -12.24 -1.79
N ILE A 94 -5.11 -12.74 -1.75
CA ILE A 94 -4.47 -13.15 -0.49
C ILE A 94 -4.37 -11.96 0.48
N LEU A 95 -3.91 -10.79 0.04
CA LEU A 95 -3.74 -9.63 0.92
C LEU A 95 -5.08 -9.18 1.52
N VAL A 96 -6.12 -9.06 0.70
CA VAL A 96 -7.45 -8.62 1.15
C VAL A 96 -8.11 -9.69 2.04
N GLU A 97 -7.98 -10.97 1.70
CA GLU A 97 -8.45 -12.09 2.53
C GLU A 97 -7.81 -12.07 3.92
N ARG A 98 -6.47 -11.95 3.98
CA ARG A 98 -5.73 -11.89 5.25
C ARG A 98 -6.12 -10.66 6.07
N TYR A 99 -6.37 -9.53 5.41
CA TYR A 99 -6.85 -8.32 6.06
C TYR A 99 -8.26 -8.51 6.65
N VAL A 100 -9.21 -9.07 5.89
CA VAL A 100 -10.57 -9.34 6.37
C VAL A 100 -10.57 -10.36 7.51
N LEU A 101 -9.77 -11.41 7.45
CA LEU A 101 -9.61 -12.34 8.57
C LEU A 101 -9.01 -11.65 9.81
N TRP A 102 -8.11 -10.67 9.62
CA TRP A 102 -7.54 -9.88 10.71
C TRP A 102 -8.58 -8.96 11.36
N LEU A 103 -9.45 -8.32 10.56
CA LEU A 103 -10.58 -7.49 10.98
C LEU A 103 -11.61 -8.33 11.74
N LYS A 104 -12.04 -9.45 11.15
CA LYS A 104 -13.01 -10.40 11.73
C LYS A 104 -12.61 -10.87 13.12
N ARG A 105 -11.34 -11.25 13.32
CA ARG A 105 -10.84 -11.73 14.63
C ARG A 105 -10.85 -10.65 15.72
N ARG A 106 -10.92 -9.37 15.34
CA ARG A 106 -10.93 -8.22 16.26
C ARG A 106 -12.32 -7.59 16.37
N ASP A 107 -13.29 -8.10 15.63
CA ASP A 107 -14.64 -7.54 15.50
C ASP A 107 -14.64 -6.04 15.19
N VAL A 108 -13.80 -5.66 14.22
CA VAL A 108 -13.71 -4.28 13.70
C VAL A 108 -13.92 -4.28 12.19
N VAL A 109 -14.27 -3.11 11.66
CA VAL A 109 -14.38 -2.86 10.22
C VAL A 109 -13.21 -2.01 9.73
N GLY A 110 -12.98 -2.00 8.42
CA GLY A 110 -11.94 -1.17 7.80
C GLY A 110 -12.12 -1.02 6.31
N ASP A 111 -11.25 -0.24 5.68
CA ASP A 111 -11.30 0.02 4.25
C ASP A 111 -10.00 -0.41 3.54
N VAL A 112 -10.09 -0.63 2.24
CA VAL A 112 -8.95 -0.93 1.37
C VAL A 112 -8.70 0.24 0.45
N MET A 113 -7.54 0.87 0.64
CA MET A 113 -7.02 1.91 -0.23
C MET A 113 -5.80 1.36 -0.97
N ALA A 114 -5.75 1.59 -2.28
CA ALA A 114 -4.60 1.23 -3.09
C ALA A 114 -3.93 2.45 -3.70
N GLU A 115 -2.61 2.35 -3.85
CA GLU A 115 -1.80 3.33 -4.57
C GLU A 115 -2.08 3.22 -6.07
N SER A 116 -2.44 4.36 -6.69
CA SER A 116 -2.63 4.46 -8.14
C SER A 116 -1.30 4.22 -8.86
N ARG A 117 -1.34 3.43 -9.93
CA ARG A 117 -0.25 3.14 -10.86
C ARG A 117 -0.55 3.64 -12.27
N GLY A 118 -1.73 4.18 -12.50
CA GLY A 118 -2.16 4.78 -13.76
C GLY A 118 -2.76 3.79 -14.77
N GLY A 119 -3.65 4.33 -15.61
CA GLY A 119 -4.16 3.69 -16.82
C GLY A 119 -4.75 2.29 -16.63
N LYS A 120 -4.32 1.33 -17.46
CA LYS A 120 -4.84 -0.05 -17.46
C LYS A 120 -4.49 -0.83 -16.18
N ALA A 121 -3.47 -0.43 -15.43
CA ALA A 121 -3.09 -1.11 -14.18
C ALA A 121 -4.14 -0.87 -13.08
N ASP A 122 -4.58 0.38 -12.94
CA ASP A 122 -5.58 0.75 -11.94
C ASP A 122 -6.94 0.12 -12.22
N ARG A 123 -7.33 0.07 -13.49
CA ARG A 123 -8.57 -0.60 -13.88
C ARG A 123 -8.54 -2.09 -13.53
N ARG A 124 -7.45 -2.78 -13.87
CA ARG A 124 -7.26 -4.20 -13.51
C ARG A 124 -7.27 -4.42 -12.00
N LEU A 125 -6.68 -3.52 -11.22
CA LEU A 125 -6.68 -3.61 -9.76
C LEU A 125 -8.09 -3.49 -9.20
N LYS A 126 -8.87 -2.50 -9.65
CA LYS A 126 -10.27 -2.32 -9.28
C LYS A 126 -11.13 -3.54 -9.64
N ASP A 127 -11.06 -3.99 -10.89
CA ASP A 127 -11.83 -5.14 -11.38
C ASP A 127 -11.48 -6.41 -10.58
N SER A 128 -10.23 -6.53 -10.11
CA SER A 128 -9.79 -7.63 -9.25
C SER A 128 -10.40 -7.55 -7.86
N PHE A 129 -10.35 -6.37 -7.23
CA PHE A 129 -10.89 -6.17 -5.90
C PHE A 129 -12.41 -6.38 -5.88
N GLU A 130 -13.14 -5.79 -6.83
CA GLU A 130 -14.59 -5.92 -6.94
C GLU A 130 -15.01 -7.39 -7.12
N ARG A 131 -14.21 -8.18 -7.84
CA ARG A 131 -14.44 -9.62 -8.00
C ARG A 131 -14.27 -10.38 -6.69
N VAL A 132 -13.22 -10.08 -5.92
CA VAL A 132 -12.99 -10.70 -4.60
C VAL A 132 -14.08 -10.30 -3.62
N TYR A 133 -14.44 -9.01 -3.59
CA TYR A 133 -15.50 -8.50 -2.73
C TYR A 133 -16.85 -9.17 -3.03
N SER A 134 -17.22 -9.29 -4.31
CA SER A 134 -18.52 -9.82 -4.71
C SER A 134 -18.63 -11.34 -4.66
N ARG A 135 -17.53 -12.08 -4.87
CA ARG A 135 -17.56 -13.55 -4.96
C ARG A 135 -16.98 -14.26 -3.74
N GLY A 136 -16.20 -13.56 -2.92
CA GLY A 136 -15.36 -14.17 -1.91
C GLY A 136 -14.07 -14.75 -2.47
N SER A 137 -13.35 -15.44 -1.60
CA SER A 137 -12.15 -16.23 -1.89
C SER A 137 -12.36 -17.69 -1.45
N ASP A 138 -11.33 -18.52 -1.57
CA ASP A 138 -11.38 -19.92 -1.14
C ASP A 138 -11.62 -20.08 0.37
N PHE A 139 -11.31 -19.05 1.17
CA PHE A 139 -11.38 -19.10 2.64
C PHE A 139 -12.30 -18.05 3.28
N VAL A 140 -12.79 -17.06 2.52
CA VAL A 140 -13.63 -15.97 3.03
C VAL A 140 -14.80 -15.76 2.08
N THR A 141 -16.01 -15.78 2.63
CA THR A 141 -17.25 -15.58 1.87
C THR A 141 -17.46 -14.12 1.50
N ALA A 142 -18.25 -13.86 0.45
CA ALA A 142 -18.62 -12.49 0.06
C ALA A 142 -19.34 -11.73 1.20
N GLU A 143 -20.14 -12.42 2.00
CA GLU A 143 -20.81 -11.84 3.18
C GLU A 143 -19.79 -11.38 4.24
N GLU A 144 -18.74 -12.16 4.48
CA GLU A 144 -17.67 -11.77 5.41
C GLU A 144 -16.86 -10.58 4.91
N PHE A 145 -16.61 -10.48 3.59
CA PHE A 145 -16.03 -9.27 2.99
C PHE A 145 -16.95 -8.07 3.21
N ALA A 146 -18.24 -8.18 2.89
CA ALA A 146 -19.20 -7.09 3.06
C ALA A 146 -19.38 -6.65 4.52
N ARG A 147 -19.31 -7.59 5.46
CA ARG A 147 -19.40 -7.29 6.90
C ARG A 147 -18.17 -6.53 7.42
N CYS A 148 -16.98 -6.85 6.93
CA CYS A 148 -15.73 -6.28 7.46
C CYS A 148 -15.26 -5.03 6.71
N LEU A 149 -15.59 -4.90 5.42
CA LEU A 149 -15.12 -3.81 4.57
C LEU A 149 -16.17 -2.70 4.44
N THR A 150 -15.77 -1.46 4.69
CA THR A 150 -16.67 -0.30 4.65
C THR A 150 -16.96 0.22 3.23
N SER A 151 -16.13 -0.14 2.25
CA SER A 151 -16.30 0.27 0.85
C SER A 151 -16.37 -0.94 -0.08
N THR A 152 -17.20 -0.84 -1.11
CA THR A 152 -17.40 -1.88 -2.15
C THR A 152 -16.38 -1.81 -3.28
N THR A 153 -15.63 -0.70 -3.36
CA THR A 153 -14.59 -0.45 -4.36
C THR A 153 -13.34 0.04 -3.65
N THR A 154 -12.17 -0.34 -4.16
CA THR A 154 -10.91 0.22 -3.66
C THR A 154 -10.85 1.72 -3.88
N LEU A 155 -10.58 2.48 -2.81
CA LEU A 155 -10.23 3.88 -2.93
C LEU A 155 -8.86 3.98 -3.65
N LEU A 156 -8.81 4.67 -4.79
CA LEU A 156 -7.54 4.99 -5.43
C LEU A 156 -7.08 6.36 -4.94
N HIS A 157 -5.89 6.40 -4.38
CA HIS A 157 -5.22 7.67 -4.18
C HIS A 157 -4.55 8.06 -5.50
N ALA A 158 -5.19 8.95 -6.25
CA ALA A 158 -4.70 9.43 -7.55
C ALA A 158 -3.36 10.15 -7.37
N GLN A 159 -2.34 9.68 -8.09
CA GLN A 159 -1.07 10.39 -8.21
C GLN A 159 -1.16 11.31 -9.44
N LYS A 160 -0.94 12.62 -9.27
CA LYS A 160 -0.57 13.48 -10.41
C LYS A 160 0.76 12.95 -10.93
N LEU A 161 0.70 12.11 -11.95
CA LEU A 161 1.85 11.74 -12.77
C LEU A 161 2.28 13.03 -13.49
N TRP A 162 3.48 13.50 -13.21
CA TRP A 162 4.14 14.53 -14.01
C TRP A 162 4.51 13.96 -15.38
#